data_AF-A0A968H0K4-F1
#
_entry.id   AF-A0A968H0K4-F1
#
_cell.length_a   1.000
_cell.length_b   1.000
_cell.length_c   1.000
_cell.angle_alpha   90.00
_cell.angle_beta   90.00
_cell.angle_gamma   90.00
#
_symmetry.space_group_name_H-M   'P 1'
#
loop_
_entity.id
_entity.type
_entity.pdbx_description
1 polymer ?
#
loop_
_entity_poly.entity_id
_entity_poly.type
_entity_poly.pdbx_seq_one_letter_code
_entity_poly.pdbx_strand_id
1 'polypeptide(L)' 'MVDVRVEPPFVSAVSVYEVGGEVVRQPFTARVLSDAELDEALLEAGLARHRRLSPTWLEARRA' A
#
# COMPACT_ATOMS: atom_id res chain seq x y z
N MET A 1 -13.93 9.76 4.48
CA MET A 1 -12.93 9.46 3.43
C MET A 1 -13.30 10.33 2.23
N VAL A 2 -12.85 11.60 2.22
CA VAL A 2 -13.45 12.65 1.36
C VAL A 2 -12.61 12.96 0.11
N ASP A 3 -11.36 12.48 0.02
CA ASP A 3 -10.47 12.76 -1.11
C ASP A 3 -9.86 11.47 -1.67
N VAL A 4 -10.66 10.58 -2.24
CA VAL A 4 -10.16 9.41 -2.98
C VAL A 4 -10.47 9.58 -4.46
N ARG A 5 -9.43 9.55 -5.30
CA ARG A 5 -9.54 9.55 -6.77
C ARG A 5 -9.04 8.23 -7.30
N VAL A 6 -9.81 7.62 -8.20
CA VAL A 6 -9.47 6.34 -8.83
C VAL A 6 -9.26 6.57 -10.33
N GLU A 7 -8.04 6.35 -10.78
CA GLU A 7 -7.62 6.42 -12.18
C GLU A 7 -6.86 5.13 -12.51
N PRO A 8 -7.55 4.05 -12.94
CA PRO A 8 -6.95 2.73 -13.03
C PRO A 8 -5.63 2.71 -13.82
N PRO A 9 -4.57 2.04 -13.33
CA PRO A 9 -4.53 1.19 -12.11
C PRO A 9 -4.23 1.95 -10.81
N PHE A 10 -4.28 3.27 -10.79
CA PHE A 10 -3.86 4.09 -9.67
C PHE A 10 -5.03 4.54 -8.79
N VAL A 11 -4.75 4.67 -7.49
CA VAL A 11 -5.62 5.29 -6.50
C VAL A 11 -4.82 6.39 -5.81
N SER A 12 -5.35 7.60 -5.83
CA SER A 12 -4.78 8.72 -5.09
C SER A 12 -5.67 9.09 -3.92
N ALA A 13 -5.09 9.26 -2.74
CA ALA A 13 -5.83 9.66 -1.55
C ALA A 13 -4.99 10.48 -0.58
N VAL A 14 -5.64 11.10 0.40
CA VAL A 14 -4.96 11.75 1.53
C VAL A 14 -5.16 10.92 2.78
N SER A 15 -4.08 10.34 3.29
CA SER A 15 -4.07 9.73 4.61
C SER A 15 -4.05 10.83 5.67
N VAL A 16 -4.91 10.71 6.67
CA VAL A 16 -4.96 11.63 7.81
C VAL A 16 -4.58 10.86 9.05
N TYR A 17 -3.53 11.31 9.74
CA TYR A 17 -3.02 10.71 10.96
C TYR A 17 -3.09 11.72 12.10
N GLU A 18 -3.33 11.26 13.32
CA GLU A 18 -3.06 12.04 14.52
C GLU A 18 -1.73 11.56 15.10
N VAL A 19 -0.74 12.45 15.20
CA VAL A 19 0.60 12.15 15.70
C VAL A 19 0.94 13.20 16.76
N GLY A 20 1.02 12.77 18.02
CA GLY A 20 1.36 13.68 19.13
C GLY A 20 0.36 14.82 19.34
N GLY A 21 -0.92 14.62 19.02
CA GLY A 21 -1.96 15.66 19.08
C GLY A 21 -2.02 16.58 17.85
N GLU A 22 -1.14 16.38 16.87
CA GLU A 22 -1.19 17.10 15.59
C GLU A 22 -1.82 16.26 14.49
N VAL A 23 -2.63 16.91 13.64
CA VAL A 23 -3.23 16.26 12.46
C VAL A 23 -2.27 16.38 11.28
N VAL A 24 -1.70 15.26 10.86
CA VAL A 24 -0.85 15.15 9.68
C VAL A 24 -1.67 14.67 8.49
N ARG A 25 -1.54 15.36 7.35
CA ARG A 25 -2.16 14.98 6.09
C ARG A 25 -1.09 14.61 5.08
N GLN A 26 -1.11 13.37 4.61
CA GLN A 26 -0.13 12.86 3.65
C GLN A 26 -0.85 12.42 2.36
N PRO A 27 -0.73 13.19 1.26
CA PRO A 27 -1.19 12.73 -0.03
C PRO A 27 -0.32 11.56 -0.51
N PHE A 28 -0.95 10.54 -1.08
CA PHE A 28 -0.28 9.42 -1.71
C PHE A 28 -1.00 9.02 -2.99
N THR A 29 -0.23 8.43 -3.91
CA THR A 29 -0.74 7.71 -5.07
C THR A 29 -0.18 6.30 -5.02
N ALA A 30 -1.08 5.32 -4.99
CA ALA A 30 -0.74 3.90 -4.98
C ALA A 30 -1.19 3.26 -6.29
N ARG A 31 -0.35 2.38 -6.85
CA ARG A 31 -0.78 1.47 -7.92
C ARG A 31 -1.44 0.26 -7.29
N VAL A 32 -2.63 -0.09 -7.76
CA VAL A 32 -3.30 -1.34 -7.42
C VAL A 32 -2.68 -2.44 -8.28
N LEU A 33 -2.07 -3.42 -7.62
CA LEU A 33 -1.46 -4.58 -8.26
C LEU A 33 -2.39 -5.79 -8.12
N SER A 34 -2.41 -6.62 -9.15
CA SER A 34 -2.84 -8.00 -9.01
C SER A 34 -1.85 -8.79 -8.13
N ASP A 35 -2.28 -9.95 -7.63
CA ASP A 35 -1.42 -10.84 -6.84
C ASP A 35 -0.14 -11.25 -7.60
N ALA A 36 -0.22 -11.43 -8.92
CA ALA A 36 0.94 -11.79 -9.74
C ALA A 36 1.92 -10.62 -9.90
N GLU A 37 1.42 -9.41 -10.18
CA GLU A 37 2.26 -8.20 -10.25
C GLU A 37 2.90 -7.87 -8.90
N LEU A 38 2.20 -8.14 -7.79
CA LEU A 38 2.76 -7.99 -6.45
C LEU A 38 3.92 -8.98 -6.21
N ASP A 39 3.76 -10.25 -6.61
CA ASP A 39 4.83 -11.24 -6.48
C ASP A 39 6.07 -10.87 -7.30
N GLU A 40 5.87 -10.42 -8.54
CA GLU A 40 6.94 -9.94 -9.40
C GLU A 40 7.69 -8.77 -8.76
N ALA A 41 6.97 -7.76 -8.27
CA ALA A 41 7.58 -6.61 -7.61
C ALA A 41 8.32 -6.99 -6.30
N LEU A 42 7.82 -7.98 -5.55
CA LEU A 42 8.52 -8.49 -4.37
C LEU A 42 9.80 -9.21 -4.75
N LEU A 43 9.76 -10.04 -5.80
CA LEU A 43 10.92 -10.76 -6.30
C LEU A 43 12.02 -9.80 -6.78
N GLU A 44 11.65 -8.74 -7.51
CA GLU A 44 12.59 -7.67 -7.92
C GLU A 44 13.27 -7.00 -6.71
N ALA A 45 12.57 -6.89 -5.57
CA ALA A 45 13.10 -6.38 -4.32
C ALA A 45 13.86 -7.43 -3.48
N GLY A 46 14.00 -8.68 -3.95
CA GLY A 46 14.62 -9.78 -3.22
C GLY A 46 13.77 -10.28 -2.05
N LEU A 47 12.45 -10.14 -2.16
CA LEU A 47 11.45 -10.53 -1.16
C LEU A 47 10.49 -11.59 -1.72
N ALA A 48 9.80 -12.29 -0.82
CA ALA A 48 8.69 -13.18 -1.12
C ALA A 48 7.55 -12.98 -0.11
N ARG A 49 6.31 -13.23 -0.54
CA ARG A 49 5.15 -13.24 0.36
C ARG A 49 5.32 -14.35 1.40
N HIS A 50 5.16 -14.00 2.67
CA HIS A 50 5.23 -14.97 3.76
C HIS A 50 3.84 -15.32 4.29
N ARG A 51 3.07 -14.33 4.76
CA ARG A 51 1.69 -14.53 5.24
C ARG A 51 0.87 -13.26 5.21
N ARG A 52 -0.45 -13.41 5.27
CA ARG A 52 -1.39 -12.29 5.45
C ARG A 52 -1.58 -12.00 6.94
N LEU A 53 -1.43 -10.74 7.33
CA LEU A 53 -1.59 -10.27 8.70
C LEU A 53 -3.00 -9.71 8.94
N SER A 54 -3.59 -9.08 7.92
CA SER A 54 -4.94 -8.55 7.94
C SER A 54 -5.50 -8.47 6.51
N PRO A 55 -6.77 -8.05 6.30
CA PRO A 55 -7.31 -7.85 4.96
C PRO A 55 -6.50 -6.89 4.08
N THR A 56 -5.72 -5.97 4.68
CA THR A 56 -4.96 -4.93 3.97
C THR A 56 -3.44 -5.04 4.15
N TRP A 57 -2.96 -5.99 4.97
CA TRP A 57 -1.52 -6.14 5.27
C TRP A 57 -1.01 -7.54 4.98
N LEU A 58 0.10 -7.59 4.25
CA LEU A 58 0.90 -8.79 3.97
C LEU A 58 2.28 -8.63 4.58
N GLU A 59 2.78 -9.71 5.19
CA GLU A 59 4.18 -9.84 5.58
C GLU A 59 4.97 -10.37 4.39
N ALA A 60 6.01 -9.63 3.99
CA ALA A 60 7.03 -10.09 3.06
C ALA A 60 8.35 -10.33 3.80
N ARG A 61 9.12 -11.33 3.35
CA ARG A 61 10.44 -11.67 3.91
C ARG A 61 11.45 -11.82 2.78
N ARG A 62 12.73 -11.76 3.11
CA ARG A 62 13.80 -12.01 2.14
C ARG A 62 13.65 -13.41 1.55
N ALA A 63 13.71 -13.48 0.22
CA ALA A 63 13.71 -14.74 -0.52
C ALA A 63 15.03 -15.51 -0.32
#